data_AF-A0A7K0M408-F1
#
_entry.id   AF-A0A7K0M408-F1
#
_cell.length_a   1.000
_cell.length_b   1.000
_cell.length_c   1.000
_cell.angle_alpha   90.00
_cell.angle_beta   90.00
_cell.angle_gamma   90.00
#
_symmetry.space_group_name_H-M   'P 1'
#
loop_
_entity.id
_entity.type
_entity.pdbx_description
1 polymer ?
#
loop_
_entity_poly.entity_id
_entity_poly.type
_entity_poly.pdbx_seq_one_letter_code
_entity_poly.pdbx_strand_id
1 'polypeptide(L)'
;MPEPIFLSSADRPEPLGIAGFEITVLAEQSQTEGYEIFLQSGPAQTGPGPHAHPWDESFYVVSGTVLCGVGDEEALASPGTLVHVPANTTHWYKFGEDGGEMVSMTSAGNASSMYADLSQSDSDRSKFGEIAGMHGQEYR
;
A
#
# COMPACT_ATOMS: atom_id res chain seq x y z
N MET A 1 7.34 -24.45 -2.55
CA MET A 1 6.45 -24.54 -1.39
C MET A 1 6.85 -23.41 -0.48
N PRO A 2 5.89 -22.56 -0.05
CA PRO A 2 6.17 -21.46 0.86
C PRO A 2 6.76 -21.98 2.18
N GLU A 3 7.77 -21.28 2.69
CA GLU A 3 8.32 -21.53 4.03
C GLU A 3 7.63 -20.63 5.07
N PRO A 4 7.59 -21.03 6.35
CA PRO A 4 7.03 -20.17 7.40
C PRO A 4 7.79 -18.84 7.53
N ILE A 5 7.05 -17.73 7.61
CA ILE A 5 7.60 -16.39 7.85
C ILE A 5 7.35 -15.98 9.31
N PHE A 6 8.42 -15.72 10.05
CA PHE A 6 8.38 -15.08 11.37
C PHE A 6 9.14 -13.77 11.27
N LEU A 7 8.44 -12.64 11.28
CA LEU A 7 9.03 -11.32 11.14
C LEU A 7 8.64 -10.45 12.34
N SER A 8 9.58 -10.22 13.25
CA SER A 8 9.38 -9.32 14.37
C SER A 8 9.56 -7.86 13.91
N SER A 9 9.09 -6.90 14.70
CA SER A 9 9.33 -5.48 14.40
C SER A 9 10.83 -5.11 14.37
N ALA A 10 11.68 -5.87 15.05
CA ALA A 10 13.13 -5.64 15.08
C ALA A 10 13.84 -6.18 13.83
N ASP A 11 13.21 -7.10 13.09
CA ASP A 11 13.80 -7.81 11.95
C ASP A 11 13.21 -7.35 10.60
N ARG A 12 12.29 -6.37 10.61
CA ARG A 12 11.68 -5.83 9.40
C ARG A 12 12.74 -5.19 8.49
N PRO A 13 12.59 -5.30 7.16
CA PRO A 13 13.41 -4.51 6.26
C PRO A 13 13.16 -3.01 6.46
N GLU A 14 14.11 -2.20 6.01
CA GLU A 14 13.94 -0.74 6.02
C GLU A 14 12.70 -0.33 5.20
N PRO A 15 11.91 0.65 5.66
CA PRO A 15 10.77 1.13 4.91
C PRO A 15 11.17 1.80 3.60
N LEU A 16 10.35 1.58 2.56
CA LEU A 16 10.40 2.29 1.30
C LEU A 16 9.66 3.62 1.45
N GLY A 17 10.39 4.73 1.37
CA GLY A 17 9.78 6.07 1.35
C GLY A 17 9.20 6.37 -0.03
N ILE A 18 7.90 6.69 -0.09
CA ILE A 18 7.17 7.00 -1.33
C ILE A 18 6.24 8.17 -1.07
N ALA A 19 6.38 9.26 -1.81
CA ALA A 19 5.50 10.43 -1.73
C ALA A 19 5.30 11.04 -0.31
N GLY A 20 6.21 10.79 0.63
CA GLY A 20 6.14 11.29 2.01
C GLY A 20 5.46 10.36 3.02
N PHE A 21 5.12 9.13 2.61
CA PHE A 21 4.75 8.04 3.50
C PHE A 21 5.69 6.84 3.30
N GLU A 22 5.58 5.85 4.17
CA GLU A 22 6.48 4.71 4.24
C GLU A 22 5.71 3.41 4.00
N ILE A 23 6.34 2.49 3.27
CA ILE A 23 5.85 1.13 3.05
C ILE A 23 6.97 0.14 3.39
N THR A 24 6.75 -0.73 4.37
CA THR A 24 7.62 -1.87 4.66
C THR A 24 7.03 -3.13 4.04
N VAL A 25 7.81 -3.83 3.21
CA VAL A 25 7.42 -5.15 2.68
C VAL A 25 7.58 -6.20 3.78
N LEU A 26 6.48 -6.80 4.24
CA LEU A 26 6.49 -7.85 5.27
C LEU A 26 6.53 -9.25 4.66
N ALA A 27 5.90 -9.43 3.50
CA ALA A 27 5.99 -10.63 2.69
C ALA A 27 5.79 -10.28 1.21
N GLU A 28 6.67 -10.74 0.33
CA GLU A 28 6.54 -10.58 -1.12
C GLU A 28 6.05 -11.86 -1.80
N GLN A 29 5.57 -11.75 -3.05
CA GLN A 29 5.00 -12.88 -3.79
C GLN A 29 5.97 -14.07 -3.88
N SER A 30 7.28 -13.83 -3.99
CA SER A 30 8.30 -14.88 -4.08
C SER A 30 8.32 -15.79 -2.85
N GLN A 31 7.89 -15.28 -1.69
CA GLN A 31 7.85 -15.99 -0.41
C GLN A 31 6.51 -16.68 -0.17
N THR A 32 5.41 -16.08 -0.63
CA THR A 32 4.05 -16.55 -0.35
C THR A 32 3.46 -17.41 -1.45
N GLU A 33 4.04 -17.36 -2.66
CA GLU A 33 3.50 -17.94 -3.90
C GLU A 33 2.08 -17.42 -4.26
N GLY A 34 1.64 -16.27 -3.71
CA GLY A 34 0.30 -15.75 -3.95
C GLY A 34 0.12 -14.26 -3.62
N TYR A 35 0.09 -13.92 -2.35
CA TYR A 35 -0.23 -12.57 -1.85
C TYR A 35 1.01 -11.78 -1.41
N GLU A 36 0.90 -10.46 -1.27
CA GLU A 36 1.93 -9.65 -0.64
C GLU A 36 1.36 -8.95 0.59
N ILE A 37 2.17 -8.75 1.64
CA ILE A 37 1.76 -8.06 2.87
C ILE A 37 2.72 -6.91 3.13
N PHE A 38 2.16 -5.77 3.50
CA PHE A 38 2.87 -4.54 3.76
C PHE A 38 2.45 -3.93 5.10
N LEU A 39 3.37 -3.23 5.74
CA LEU A 39 3.05 -2.23 6.76
C LEU A 39 3.18 -0.86 6.11
N GLN A 40 2.12 -0.06 6.18
CA GLN A 40 2.14 1.30 5.66
C GLN A 40 1.91 2.29 6.80
N SER A 41 2.71 3.35 6.83
CA SER A 41 2.58 4.41 7.83
C SER A 41 2.93 5.76 7.23
N GLY A 42 2.32 6.82 7.75
CA GLY A 42 2.63 8.16 7.27
C GLY A 42 2.07 9.26 8.14
N PRO A 43 2.62 10.49 8.00
CA PRO A 43 2.07 11.67 8.63
C PRO A 43 0.75 12.08 7.97
N ALA A 44 0.05 13.01 8.62
CA ALA A 44 -1.22 13.53 8.14
C ALA A 44 -1.20 13.94 6.67
N GLN A 45 -2.32 13.68 5.99
CA GLN A 45 -2.58 14.08 4.61
C GLN A 45 -1.67 13.43 3.55
N THR A 46 -0.87 12.43 3.93
CA THR A 46 -0.09 11.61 2.98
C THR A 46 -0.84 10.34 2.59
N GLY A 47 -0.54 9.82 1.41
CA GLY A 47 -1.20 8.67 0.80
C GLY A 47 -1.30 8.84 -0.72
N PRO A 48 -1.64 7.78 -1.48
CA PRO A 48 -1.77 7.83 -2.92
C PRO A 48 -3.04 8.58 -3.34
N GLY A 49 -2.96 9.27 -4.47
CA GLY A 49 -4.14 9.77 -5.17
C GLY A 49 -4.96 8.64 -5.81
N PRO A 50 -6.09 8.97 -6.47
CA PRO A 50 -6.93 7.98 -7.14
C PRO A 50 -6.17 7.15 -8.19
N HIS A 51 -6.27 5.83 -8.07
CA HIS A 51 -5.68 4.86 -8.99
C HIS A 51 -6.45 3.54 -8.96
N ALA A 52 -6.13 2.63 -9.87
CA ALA A 52 -6.66 1.27 -9.91
C ALA A 52 -5.58 0.29 -10.39
N HIS A 53 -5.69 -0.97 -10.02
CA HIS A 53 -4.78 -2.04 -10.42
C HIS A 53 -5.56 -3.37 -10.59
N PRO A 54 -5.04 -4.38 -11.31
CA PRO A 54 -5.76 -5.62 -11.63
C PRO A 54 -5.74 -6.68 -10.53
N TRP A 55 -5.28 -6.34 -9.32
CA TRP A 55 -5.30 -7.23 -8.15
C TRP A 55 -6.21 -6.66 -7.07
N ASP A 56 -6.70 -7.52 -6.17
CA ASP A 56 -7.42 -7.05 -5.00
C ASP A 56 -6.42 -6.45 -4.00
N GLU A 57 -6.87 -5.46 -3.25
CA GLU A 57 -6.14 -4.90 -2.13
C GLU A 57 -7.02 -4.85 -0.89
N SER A 58 -6.43 -4.94 0.29
CA SER A 58 -7.15 -4.72 1.54
C SER A 58 -6.28 -3.98 2.53
N PHE A 59 -6.90 -3.07 3.28
CA PHE A 59 -6.27 -2.30 4.35
C PHE A 59 -6.89 -2.68 5.69
N TYR A 60 -6.07 -2.91 6.70
CA TYR A 60 -6.51 -3.08 8.08
C TYR A 60 -5.85 -2.00 8.94
N VAL A 61 -6.62 -1.03 9.39
CA VAL A 61 -6.11 0.12 10.15
C VAL A 61 -5.72 -0.35 11.55
N VAL A 62 -4.49 -0.07 11.97
CA VAL A 62 -3.95 -0.47 13.28
C VAL A 62 -3.72 0.72 14.21
N SER A 63 -3.44 1.91 13.67
CA SER A 63 -3.27 3.14 14.45
C SER A 63 -3.68 4.38 13.65
N GLY A 64 -4.03 5.46 14.35
CA GLY A 64 -4.52 6.70 13.75
C GLY A 64 -5.83 6.51 13.00
N THR A 65 -6.04 7.28 11.93
CA THR A 65 -7.21 7.12 11.04
C THR A 65 -6.78 7.20 9.58
N VAL A 66 -7.56 6.58 8.70
CA VAL A 66 -7.36 6.61 7.26
C VAL A 66 -8.66 7.05 6.60
N LEU A 67 -8.64 8.19 5.92
CA LEU A 67 -9.74 8.57 5.03
C LEU A 67 -9.49 7.88 3.68
N CYS A 68 -10.42 7.04 3.23
CA CYS A 68 -10.27 6.30 1.99
C CYS A 68 -11.53 6.36 1.13
N GLY A 69 -11.33 6.34 -0.19
CA GLY A 69 -12.41 6.15 -1.15
C GLY A 69 -12.22 4.83 -1.91
N VAL A 70 -13.32 4.12 -2.16
CA VAL A 70 -13.37 2.88 -2.93
C VAL A 70 -14.59 2.94 -3.86
N GLY A 71 -14.35 3.11 -5.16
CA GLY A 71 -15.42 3.39 -6.11
C GLY A 71 -16.14 4.70 -5.75
N ASP A 72 -17.45 4.59 -5.52
CA ASP A 72 -18.32 5.72 -5.15
C ASP A 72 -18.47 5.87 -3.61
N GLU A 73 -17.85 4.99 -2.82
CA GLU A 73 -17.92 5.03 -1.37
C GLU A 73 -16.71 5.75 -0.76
N GLU A 74 -16.95 6.50 0.30
CA GLU A 74 -15.91 7.16 1.10
C GLU A 74 -16.14 6.84 2.59
N ALA A 75 -15.06 6.53 3.31
CA ALA A 75 -15.13 6.20 4.72
C ALA A 75 -13.89 6.72 5.48
N LEU A 76 -14.13 7.20 6.71
CA LEU A 76 -13.07 7.42 7.69
C LEU A 76 -12.86 6.13 8.49
N ALA A 77 -11.83 5.36 8.13
CA ALA A 77 -11.47 4.12 8.77
C ALA A 77 -10.67 4.37 10.06
N SER A 78 -11.21 3.91 11.19
CA SER A 78 -10.55 3.93 12.51
C SER A 78 -9.87 2.58 12.80
N PRO A 79 -9.02 2.46 13.84
CA PRO A 79 -8.34 1.20 14.14
C PRO A 79 -9.32 0.04 14.32
N GLY A 80 -8.99 -1.11 13.72
CA GLY A 80 -9.86 -2.28 13.64
C GLY A 80 -10.81 -2.31 12.43
N THR A 81 -10.77 -1.29 11.57
CA THR A 81 -11.54 -1.27 10.32
C THR A 81 -10.79 -2.04 9.23
N LEU A 82 -11.49 -2.98 8.59
CA LEU A 82 -11.08 -3.60 7.33
C LEU A 82 -11.69 -2.81 6.18
N VAL A 83 -10.87 -2.43 5.20
CA VAL A 83 -11.30 -1.91 3.90
C VAL A 83 -10.86 -2.92 2.85
N HIS A 84 -11.79 -3.37 2.01
CA HIS A 84 -11.50 -4.28 0.91
C HIS A 84 -11.74 -3.57 -0.42
N VAL A 85 -10.77 -3.63 -1.31
CA VAL A 85 -10.76 -3.02 -2.63
C VAL A 85 -10.69 -4.14 -3.67
N PRO A 86 -11.80 -4.42 -4.39
CA PRO A 86 -11.77 -5.37 -5.49
C PRO A 86 -10.88 -4.87 -6.64
N ALA A 87 -10.25 -5.80 -7.35
CA ALA A 87 -9.47 -5.51 -8.55
C ALA A 87 -10.20 -4.60 -9.55
N ASN A 88 -9.44 -3.69 -10.18
CA ASN A 88 -9.89 -2.67 -11.12
C ASN A 88 -10.85 -1.62 -10.54
N THR A 89 -10.99 -1.55 -9.21
CA THR A 89 -11.76 -0.51 -8.53
C THR A 89 -10.87 0.70 -8.27
N THR A 90 -11.32 1.90 -8.68
CA THR A 90 -10.63 3.13 -8.32
C THR A 90 -10.63 3.31 -6.81
N HIS A 91 -9.47 3.56 -6.23
CA HIS A 91 -9.34 3.81 -4.80
C HIS A 91 -8.21 4.80 -4.51
N TRP A 92 -8.25 5.35 -3.30
CA TRP A 92 -7.25 6.26 -2.75
C TRP A 92 -7.34 6.25 -1.23
N TYR A 93 -6.30 6.73 -0.56
CA TYR A 93 -6.38 7.02 0.87
C TYR A 93 -5.52 8.20 1.28
N LYS A 94 -5.82 8.76 2.44
CA LYS A 94 -5.00 9.74 3.16
C LYS A 94 -4.99 9.39 4.64
N PHE A 95 -3.81 9.46 5.26
CA PHE A 95 -3.70 9.39 6.71
C PHE A 95 -4.34 10.62 7.36
N GLY A 96 -5.04 10.42 8.48
CA GLY A 96 -5.74 11.46 9.23
C GLY A 96 -4.80 12.42 9.98
N GLU A 97 -5.37 13.34 10.78
CA GLU A 97 -4.60 14.45 11.40
C GLU A 97 -3.45 13.99 12.31
N ASP A 98 -3.59 12.85 12.98
CA ASP A 98 -2.56 12.26 13.84
C ASP A 98 -1.61 11.32 13.07
N GLY A 99 -1.68 11.30 11.74
CA GLY A 99 -1.10 10.28 10.89
C GLY A 99 -1.87 8.96 10.95
N GLY A 100 -1.24 7.88 10.51
CA GLY A 100 -1.81 6.55 10.64
C GLY A 100 -0.85 5.43 10.30
N GLU A 101 -1.27 4.23 10.66
CA GLU A 101 -0.59 2.98 10.35
C GLU A 101 -1.63 1.92 9.99
N MET A 102 -1.37 1.16 8.94
CA MET A 102 -2.23 0.07 8.48
C MET A 102 -1.40 -1.08 7.94
N VAL A 103 -1.93 -2.30 8.06
CA VAL A 103 -1.45 -3.45 7.30
C VAL A 103 -2.19 -3.46 5.97
N SER A 104 -1.49 -3.57 4.85
CA SER A 104 -2.12 -3.82 3.57
C SER A 104 -1.73 -5.17 2.98
N MET A 105 -2.61 -5.74 2.17
CA MET A 105 -2.38 -7.01 1.49
C MET A 105 -2.90 -6.96 0.05
N THR A 106 -2.13 -7.47 -0.90
CA THR A 106 -2.55 -7.60 -2.31
C THR A 106 -2.69 -9.07 -2.70
N SER A 107 -3.66 -9.40 -3.56
CA SER A 107 -3.96 -10.79 -3.93
C SER A 107 -3.04 -11.39 -5.00
N ALA A 108 -2.22 -10.56 -5.63
CA ALA A 108 -1.17 -10.94 -6.57
C ALA A 108 0.09 -10.10 -6.31
N GLY A 109 1.22 -10.48 -6.91
CA GLY A 109 2.42 -9.66 -6.85
C GLY A 109 2.50 -8.59 -7.94
N ASN A 110 3.65 -7.90 -7.93
CA ASN A 110 4.01 -6.64 -8.62
C ASN A 110 3.88 -5.38 -7.75
N ALA A 111 3.18 -5.42 -6.62
CA ALA A 111 3.08 -4.24 -5.76
C ALA A 111 4.41 -3.96 -5.04
N SER A 112 5.07 -5.00 -4.50
CA SER A 112 6.39 -4.85 -3.86
C SER A 112 7.46 -4.30 -4.82
N SER A 113 7.52 -4.80 -6.05
CA SER A 113 8.44 -4.29 -7.08
C SER A 113 8.11 -2.87 -7.50
N MET A 114 6.81 -2.54 -7.64
CA MET A 114 6.36 -1.18 -7.92
C MET A 114 6.81 -0.21 -6.83
N TYR A 115 6.62 -0.57 -5.56
CA TYR A 115 7.03 0.26 -4.43
C TYR A 115 8.54 0.49 -4.40
N ALA A 116 9.34 -0.54 -4.70
CA ALA A 116 10.79 -0.41 -4.78
C ALA A 116 11.22 0.57 -5.88
N ASP A 117 10.62 0.50 -7.06
CA ASP A 117 10.93 1.38 -8.19
C ASP A 117 10.47 2.84 -7.95
N LEU A 118 9.29 3.01 -7.35
CA LEU A 118 8.77 4.32 -6.96
C LEU A 118 9.66 4.97 -5.90
N SER A 119 10.09 4.21 -4.89
CA SER A 119 10.97 4.73 -3.83
C SER A 119 12.33 5.19 -4.37
N GLN A 120 12.93 4.41 -5.29
CA GLN A 120 14.16 4.81 -5.98
C GLN A 120 13.99 6.10 -6.81
N SER A 121 12.77 6.38 -7.24
CA SER A 121 12.43 7.54 -8.07
C SER A 121 11.76 8.67 -7.30
N ASP A 122 11.72 8.65 -5.95
CA ASP A 122 10.95 9.64 -5.17
C ASP A 122 11.43 11.08 -5.36
N SER A 123 12.71 11.26 -5.76
CA SER A 123 13.27 12.56 -6.13
C SER A 123 12.68 13.17 -7.41
N ASP A 124 12.05 12.36 -8.26
CA ASP A 124 11.43 12.77 -9.52
C ASP A 124 10.04 12.13 -9.69
N ARG A 125 9.09 12.65 -8.90
CA ARG A 125 7.71 12.14 -8.85
C ARG A 125 6.94 12.29 -10.16
N SER A 126 7.46 13.04 -11.13
CA SER A 126 6.86 13.14 -12.46
C SER A 126 6.82 11.80 -13.19
N LYS A 127 7.69 10.86 -12.82
CA LYS A 127 7.78 9.50 -13.38
C LYS A 127 6.84 8.49 -12.73
N PHE A 128 6.18 8.83 -11.63
CA PHE A 128 5.37 7.88 -10.86
C PHE A 128 4.25 7.26 -11.69
N GLY A 129 3.66 8.05 -12.60
CA GLY A 129 2.68 7.57 -13.58
C GLY A 129 3.19 6.42 -14.44
N GLU A 130 4.35 6.64 -15.06
CA GLU A 130 4.99 5.67 -15.95
C GLU A 130 5.44 4.42 -15.19
N ILE A 131 6.11 4.61 -14.05
CA ILE A 131 6.62 3.51 -13.22
C ILE A 131 5.47 2.63 -12.73
N ALA A 132 4.42 3.22 -12.14
CA ALA A 132 3.27 2.45 -11.66
C ALA A 132 2.58 1.69 -12.82
N GLY A 133 2.50 2.32 -14.00
CA GLY A 133 1.98 1.71 -15.22
C GLY A 133 2.76 0.47 -15.67
N MET A 134 4.09 0.46 -15.52
CA MET A 134 4.92 -0.72 -15.82
C MET A 134 4.58 -1.93 -14.95
N HIS A 135 4.04 -1.70 -13.74
CA HIS A 135 3.63 -2.74 -12.80
C HIS A 135 2.14 -3.07 -12.86
N GLY A 136 1.37 -2.40 -13.72
CA GLY A 136 -0.06 -2.65 -13.94
C GLY A 136 -1.01 -1.72 -13.17
N GLN A 137 -0.51 -0.68 -12.51
CA GLN A 137 -1.35 0.34 -11.88
C GLN A 137 -1.66 1.48 -12.86
N GLU A 138 -2.92 1.92 -12.88
CA GLU A 138 -3.41 3.03 -13.68
C GLU A 138 -3.85 4.19 -12.77
N TYR A 139 -3.36 5.40 -13.03
CA TYR A 139 -3.88 6.61 -12.39
C TYR A 139 -5.26 6.97 -12.95
N ARG A 140 -6.14 7.49 -12.10
CA ARG A 140 -7.55 7.81 -12.42
C ARG A 140 -7.90 9.25 -12.10
#